data_AF-X1SI19-F1
#
_entry.id   AF-X1SI19-F1
#
_cell.length_a   1.000
_cell.length_b   1.000
_cell.length_c   1.000
_cell.angle_alpha   90.00
_cell.angle_beta   90.00
_cell.angle_gamma   90.00
#
_symmetry.space_group_name_H-M   'P 1'
#
loop_
_entity.id
_entity.type
_entity.pdbx_description
1 polymer ?
#
loop_
_entity_poly.entity_id
_entity_poly.type
_entity_poly.pdbx_seq_one_letter_code
_entity_poly.pdbx_strand_id
1 'polypeptide(L)'
;VEILCLAEERGARIIGPNSLGLISPGKTKLGMIGGPAEDVRKAYQRGYVGIISRSGGMTTEIAFSLTIKGIGQSTCISIGGDPIVGSTFIDLLPLYQKDPCTKALLLFCEPGGTMEEDLAEYVAKNGLQLPIIAFVAGRFADKMPGVRFGHAASIVEGRKGRTQEKIRRFKRSGILVAKDFSEIPSLVRRNI
;
A
#
# COMPACT_ATOMS: atom_id res chain seq x y z
N VAL A 1 -6.51 -0.22 -20.48
CA VAL A 1 -5.58 -1.27 -20.93
C VAL A 1 -4.62 -0.73 -21.98
N GLU A 2 -5.10 -0.06 -23.04
CA GLU A 2 -4.24 0.56 -24.08
C GLU A 2 -3.11 1.44 -23.54
N ILE A 3 -3.41 2.33 -22.58
CA ILE A 3 -2.40 3.20 -21.94
C ILE A 3 -1.32 2.37 -21.22
N LEU A 4 -1.69 1.23 -20.62
CA LEU A 4 -0.74 0.35 -19.94
C LEU A 4 0.18 -0.35 -20.94
N CYS A 5 -0.38 -0.88 -22.04
CA CYS A 5 0.39 -1.49 -23.11
C CYS A 5 1.39 -0.49 -23.72
N LEU A 6 0.93 0.72 -24.04
CA LEU A 6 1.81 1.76 -24.58
C LEU A 6 2.90 2.15 -23.59
N ALA A 7 2.59 2.24 -22.29
CA ALA A 7 3.61 2.54 -21.29
C ALA A 7 4.66 1.43 -21.21
N GLU A 8 4.25 0.17 -21.24
CA GLU A 8 5.16 -0.98 -21.29
C GLU A 8 6.07 -0.94 -22.52
N GLU A 9 5.51 -0.72 -23.71
CA GLU A 9 6.26 -0.55 -24.97
C GLU A 9 7.29 0.58 -24.90
N ARG A 10 7.00 1.63 -24.13
CA ARG A 10 7.86 2.81 -23.96
C ARG A 10 8.78 2.73 -22.74
N GLY A 11 8.76 1.62 -21.99
CA GLY A 11 9.51 1.49 -20.74
C GLY A 11 9.09 2.48 -19.65
N ALA A 12 7.87 2.98 -19.72
CA ALA A 12 7.29 3.90 -18.75
C ALA A 12 6.53 3.15 -17.66
N ARG A 13 6.61 3.65 -16.42
CA ARG A 13 5.85 3.15 -15.29
C ARG A 13 4.66 4.04 -15.01
N ILE A 14 3.48 3.44 -14.82
CA ILE A 14 2.26 4.16 -14.48
C ILE A 14 1.93 3.97 -13.01
N ILE A 15 1.66 5.07 -12.31
CA ILE A 15 1.07 5.11 -10.98
C ILE A 15 -0.37 5.61 -11.13
N GLY A 16 -1.33 4.85 -10.60
CA GLY A 16 -2.76 5.05 -10.88
C GLY A 16 -3.29 4.06 -11.92
N PRO A 17 -4.46 4.31 -12.53
CA PRO A 17 -5.32 5.50 -12.40
C PRO A 17 -5.94 5.65 -10.99
N ASN A 18 -6.71 6.72 -10.79
CA ASN A 18 -7.42 6.98 -9.53
C ASN A 18 -6.49 6.97 -8.30
N SER A 19 -5.35 7.64 -8.45
CA SER A 19 -4.29 7.77 -7.46
C SER A 19 -4.08 9.24 -7.10
N LEU A 20 -3.71 9.52 -5.84
CA LEU A 20 -3.24 10.85 -5.45
C LEU A 20 -1.76 11.10 -5.78
N GLY A 21 -1.06 10.09 -6.29
CA GLY A 21 0.34 10.14 -6.70
C GLY A 21 1.30 9.58 -5.66
N LEU A 22 2.48 10.18 -5.56
CA LEU A 22 3.57 9.71 -4.70
C LEU A 22 4.37 10.84 -4.08
N ILE A 23 5.05 10.55 -2.99
CA ILE A 23 5.95 11.47 -2.31
C ILE A 23 7.13 10.73 -1.71
N SER A 24 8.33 11.23 -1.98
CA SER A 24 9.54 10.90 -1.24
C SER A 24 9.92 12.15 -0.43
N PRO A 25 9.71 12.17 0.91
CA PRO A 25 9.85 13.39 1.70
C PRO A 25 11.21 14.05 1.51
N GLY A 26 11.22 15.36 1.26
CA GLY A 26 12.44 16.13 1.00
C GLY A 26 13.17 15.80 -0.32
N LYS A 27 12.57 15.01 -1.21
CA LYS A 27 13.09 14.76 -2.56
C LYS A 27 12.10 15.24 -3.63
N THR A 28 10.90 14.64 -3.66
CA THR A 28 9.89 14.97 -4.67
C THR A 28 8.48 14.64 -4.20
N LYS A 29 7.51 15.33 -4.78
CA LYS A 29 6.08 15.07 -4.66
C LYS A 29 5.46 15.14 -6.05
N LEU A 30 4.65 14.15 -6.39
CA LEU A 30 3.88 14.11 -7.63
C LEU A 30 2.40 13.89 -7.29
N GLY A 31 1.53 14.70 -7.88
CA GLY A 31 0.08 14.65 -7.65
C GLY A 31 -0.38 15.41 -6.40
N MET A 32 -1.60 15.10 -5.97
CA MET A 32 -2.30 15.79 -4.87
C MET A 32 -2.05 15.16 -3.49
N ILE A 33 -1.19 14.15 -3.41
CA ILE A 33 -0.86 13.45 -2.15
C ILE A 33 -0.39 14.45 -1.07
N GLY A 34 -0.98 14.37 0.12
CA GLY A 34 -0.69 15.27 1.23
C GLY A 34 -1.24 16.70 1.11
N GLY A 35 -2.07 17.01 0.09
CA GLY A 35 -2.73 18.33 -0.02
C GLY A 35 -1.78 19.48 -0.38
N PRO A 36 -2.07 20.72 0.00
CA PRO A 36 -1.17 21.86 -0.22
C PRO A 36 0.23 21.67 0.40
N ALA A 37 1.24 22.40 -0.08
CA ALA A 37 2.63 22.23 0.35
C ALA A 37 2.84 22.43 1.87
N GLU A 38 2.03 23.29 2.50
CA GLU A 38 2.03 23.53 3.94
C GLU A 38 1.54 22.32 4.77
N ASP A 39 0.59 21.55 4.25
CA ASP A 39 0.03 20.38 4.92
C ASP A 39 0.91 19.14 4.75
N VAL A 40 1.63 19.04 3.63
CA VAL A 40 2.58 17.94 3.39
C VAL A 40 3.56 17.79 4.54
N ARG A 41 4.05 18.89 5.11
CA ARG A 41 5.02 18.86 6.23
C ARG A 41 4.42 18.36 7.54
N LYS A 42 3.10 18.37 7.68
CA LYS A 42 2.40 17.82 8.85
C LYS A 42 2.33 16.30 8.78
N ALA A 43 2.09 15.76 7.58
CA ALA A 43 1.92 14.33 7.37
C ALA A 43 3.21 13.57 7.07
N TYR A 44 4.17 14.20 6.40
CA TYR A 44 5.35 13.52 5.85
C TYR A 44 6.64 14.06 6.44
N GLN A 45 7.49 13.15 6.91
CA GLN A 45 8.84 13.44 7.41
C GLN A 45 9.81 12.44 6.79
N ARG A 46 11.06 12.85 6.51
CA ARG A 46 12.09 11.91 6.04
C ARG A 46 12.31 10.81 7.09
N GLY A 47 12.34 9.56 6.64
CA GLY A 47 12.70 8.42 7.46
C GLY A 47 12.82 7.15 6.63
N TYR A 48 12.40 6.03 7.20
CA TYR A 48 12.79 4.70 6.73
C TYR A 48 11.61 3.77 6.42
N VAL A 49 10.36 4.22 6.55
CA VAL A 49 9.19 3.41 6.22
C VAL A 49 8.68 3.73 4.83
N GLY A 50 8.66 2.74 3.95
CA GLY A 50 7.96 2.83 2.67
C GLY A 50 6.46 2.62 2.86
N ILE A 51 5.61 3.28 2.06
CA ILE A 51 4.16 3.06 2.07
C ILE A 51 3.67 2.79 0.65
N ILE A 52 2.90 1.73 0.45
CA ILE A 52 2.11 1.51 -0.76
C ILE A 52 0.64 1.37 -0.36
N SER A 53 -0.24 2.11 -1.01
CA SER A 53 -1.66 2.16 -0.64
C SER A 53 -2.56 2.22 -1.85
N ARG A 54 -3.69 1.50 -1.81
CA ARG A 54 -4.78 1.67 -2.78
C ARG A 54 -5.49 3.02 -2.63
N SER A 55 -5.60 3.53 -1.40
CA SER A 55 -6.27 4.81 -1.10
C SER A 55 -5.28 5.95 -0.86
N GLY A 56 -5.39 7.03 -1.63
CA GLY A 56 -4.52 8.19 -1.47
C GLY A 56 -4.73 8.93 -0.15
N GLY A 57 -5.98 9.08 0.30
CA GLY A 57 -6.29 9.68 1.61
C GLY A 57 -5.65 8.88 2.75
N MET A 58 -5.79 7.55 2.70
CA MET A 58 -5.21 6.66 3.71
C MET A 58 -3.68 6.60 3.65
N THR A 59 -3.08 6.87 2.49
CA THR A 59 -1.62 7.06 2.37
C THR A 59 -1.15 8.21 3.27
N THR A 60 -1.88 9.33 3.22
CA THR A 60 -1.57 10.54 4.02
C THR A 60 -1.87 10.32 5.49
N GLU A 61 -2.99 9.67 5.82
CA GLU A 61 -3.35 9.38 7.22
C GLU A 61 -2.32 8.46 7.90
N ILE A 62 -1.87 7.40 7.21
CA ILE A 62 -0.84 6.51 7.76
C ILE A 62 0.49 7.24 7.92
N ALA A 63 0.90 8.02 6.91
CA ALA A 63 2.12 8.81 7.00
C ALA A 63 2.05 9.78 8.19
N PHE A 64 0.93 10.49 8.36
CA PHE A 64 0.70 11.37 9.50
C PHE A 64 0.80 10.62 10.83
N SER A 65 0.11 9.48 10.96
CA SER A 65 0.13 8.64 12.18
C SER A 65 1.54 8.17 12.55
N LEU A 66 2.37 7.82 11.56
CA LEU A 66 3.76 7.47 11.76
C LEU A 66 4.61 8.69 12.15
N THR A 67 4.42 9.83 11.46
CA THR A 67 5.15 11.08 11.68
C THR A 67 4.94 11.62 13.09
N ILE A 68 3.70 11.64 13.60
CA ILE A 68 3.42 12.07 15.00
C ILE A 68 4.03 11.13 16.05
N LYS A 69 4.41 9.91 15.65
CA LYS A 69 5.16 8.96 16.48
C LYS A 69 6.67 9.02 16.23
N GLY A 70 7.17 9.98 15.44
CA GLY A 70 8.58 10.13 15.13
C GLY A 70 9.12 9.08 14.15
N ILE A 71 8.25 8.43 13.38
CA ILE A 71 8.62 7.45 12.36
C ILE A 71 8.43 8.12 10.99
N GLY A 72 9.52 8.55 10.37
CA GLY A 72 9.48 9.15 9.03
C GLY A 72 9.39 8.10 7.91
N GLN A 73 9.08 8.58 6.72
CA GLN A 73 8.85 7.77 5.52
C GLN A 73 10.00 7.92 4.51
N SER A 74 10.27 6.85 3.75
CA SER A 74 11.22 6.85 2.64
C SER A 74 10.52 7.31 1.35
N THR A 75 9.55 6.53 0.87
CA THR A 75 8.69 6.84 -0.27
C THR A 75 7.27 6.30 -0.04
N CYS A 76 6.27 7.14 -0.25
CA CYS A 76 4.86 6.80 -0.13
C CYS A 76 4.19 6.88 -1.50
N ILE A 77 3.51 5.81 -1.91
CA ILE A 77 2.86 5.69 -3.21
C ILE A 77 1.39 5.31 -3.00
N SER A 78 0.49 6.12 -3.55
CA SER A 78 -0.87 5.70 -3.82
C SER A 78 -0.90 5.00 -5.18
N ILE A 79 -1.19 3.71 -5.25
CA ILE A 79 -1.28 2.97 -6.53
C ILE A 79 -2.63 3.15 -7.22
N GLY A 80 -3.63 3.56 -6.45
CA GLY A 80 -4.98 3.84 -6.92
C GLY A 80 -6.00 2.76 -6.56
N GLY A 81 -7.27 3.18 -6.57
CA GLY A 81 -8.41 2.36 -6.14
C GLY A 81 -9.00 1.47 -7.23
N ASP A 82 -8.60 1.67 -8.48
CA ASP A 82 -9.22 0.98 -9.62
C ASP A 82 -8.92 -0.53 -9.62
N PRO A 83 -9.75 -1.34 -10.30
CA PRO A 83 -9.50 -2.77 -10.45
C PRO A 83 -8.23 -3.09 -11.24
N ILE A 84 -7.91 -2.25 -12.24
CA ILE A 84 -6.73 -2.36 -13.08
C ILE A 84 -5.90 -1.10 -12.85
N VAL A 85 -4.71 -1.28 -12.27
CA VAL A 85 -3.73 -0.23 -12.00
C VAL A 85 -2.46 -0.47 -12.80
N GLY A 86 -1.69 0.58 -13.05
CA GLY A 86 -0.45 0.50 -13.81
C GLY A 86 0.75 -0.03 -13.03
N SER A 87 0.72 0.01 -11.70
CA SER A 87 1.72 -0.62 -10.83
C SER A 87 1.05 -1.23 -9.62
N THR A 88 1.28 -2.52 -9.39
CA THR A 88 0.78 -3.27 -8.24
C THR A 88 1.78 -3.24 -7.07
N PHE A 89 1.44 -3.89 -5.95
CA PHE A 89 2.37 -4.08 -4.85
C PHE A 89 3.64 -4.84 -5.27
N ILE A 90 3.50 -5.85 -6.13
CA ILE A 90 4.63 -6.67 -6.59
C ILE A 90 5.56 -5.84 -7.47
N ASP A 91 5.03 -5.01 -8.37
CA ASP A 91 5.83 -4.21 -9.30
C ASP A 91 6.70 -3.16 -8.59
N LEU A 92 6.23 -2.71 -7.42
CA LEU A 92 6.90 -1.70 -6.61
C LEU A 92 7.82 -2.29 -5.54
N LEU A 93 7.54 -3.50 -5.03
CA LEU A 93 8.30 -4.13 -3.94
C LEU A 93 9.83 -4.17 -4.20
N PRO A 94 10.33 -4.55 -5.40
CA PRO A 94 11.77 -4.54 -5.68
C PRO A 94 12.41 -3.15 -5.57
N LEU A 95 11.66 -2.07 -5.82
CA LEU A 95 12.20 -0.71 -5.67
C LEU A 95 12.43 -0.37 -4.19
N TYR A 96 11.50 -0.78 -3.32
CA TYR A 96 11.65 -0.61 -1.88
C TYR A 96 12.75 -1.50 -1.29
N GLN A 97 12.91 -2.71 -1.80
CA GLN A 97 14.01 -3.61 -1.41
C GLN A 97 15.39 -3.04 -1.78
N LYS A 98 15.48 -2.36 -2.93
CA LYS A 98 16.73 -1.75 -3.42
C LYS A 98 17.03 -0.38 -2.81
N ASP A 99 16.05 0.29 -2.22
CA ASP A 99 16.24 1.60 -1.61
C ASP A 99 16.92 1.45 -0.23
N PRO A 100 18.18 1.91 -0.07
CA PRO A 100 18.92 1.75 1.18
C PRO A 100 18.28 2.50 2.36
N CYS A 101 17.44 3.52 2.07
CA CYS A 101 16.69 4.26 3.08
C CYS A 101 15.50 3.46 3.63
N THR A 102 14.94 2.52 2.86
CA THR A 102 13.76 1.77 3.28
C THR A 102 14.16 0.59 4.18
N LYS A 103 13.60 0.55 5.39
CA LYS A 103 13.82 -0.52 6.40
C LYS A 103 12.56 -1.32 6.72
N ALA A 104 11.39 -0.78 6.42
CA ALA A 104 10.12 -1.50 6.52
C ALA A 104 9.15 -1.00 5.45
N LEU A 105 8.25 -1.86 4.99
CA LEU A 105 7.21 -1.52 4.02
C LEU A 105 5.84 -1.66 4.65
N LEU A 106 5.03 -0.62 4.51
CA LEU A 106 3.66 -0.62 4.95
C LEU A 106 2.71 -0.68 3.76
N LEU A 107 1.73 -1.58 3.86
CA LEU A 107 0.69 -1.76 2.85
C LEU A 107 -0.67 -1.36 3.41
N PHE A 108 -1.37 -0.48 2.71
CA PHE A 108 -2.79 -0.25 2.94
C PHE A 108 -3.60 -0.98 1.87
N CYS A 109 -4.32 -2.00 2.32
CA CYS A 109 -5.01 -2.97 1.49
C CYS A 109 -6.53 -2.84 1.65
N GLU A 110 -7.27 -3.25 0.63
CA GLU A 110 -8.73 -3.13 0.57
C GLU A 110 -9.38 -4.45 0.14
N PRO A 111 -10.69 -4.65 0.39
CA PRO A 111 -11.45 -5.74 -0.21
C PRO A 111 -11.51 -5.64 -1.74
N GLY A 112 -11.54 -6.80 -2.41
CA GLY A 112 -11.69 -6.93 -3.87
C GLY A 112 -10.37 -7.08 -4.62
N GLY A 113 -10.40 -7.78 -5.76
CA GLY A 113 -9.21 -8.11 -6.56
C GLY A 113 -8.23 -9.05 -5.84
N THR A 114 -7.14 -9.40 -6.53
CA THR A 114 -6.17 -10.41 -6.07
C THR A 114 -4.79 -9.86 -5.71
N MET A 115 -4.51 -8.56 -5.90
CA MET A 115 -3.17 -7.98 -5.77
C MET A 115 -2.47 -8.33 -4.44
N GLU A 116 -3.20 -8.34 -3.33
CA GLU A 116 -2.70 -8.74 -2.02
C GLU A 116 -2.43 -10.25 -1.92
N GLU A 117 -3.30 -11.07 -2.51
CA GLU A 117 -3.14 -12.53 -2.50
C GLU A 117 -1.93 -12.93 -3.36
N ASP A 118 -1.76 -12.27 -4.50
CA ASP A 118 -0.64 -12.45 -5.42
C ASP A 118 0.67 -12.02 -4.74
N LEU A 119 0.66 -10.89 -4.02
CA LEU A 119 1.81 -10.45 -3.23
C LEU A 119 2.18 -11.48 -2.15
N ALA A 120 1.19 -12.00 -1.42
CA ALA A 120 1.44 -13.00 -0.39
C ALA A 120 2.07 -14.28 -0.98
N GLU A 121 1.60 -14.72 -2.15
CA GLU A 121 2.17 -15.86 -2.86
C GLU A 121 3.59 -15.57 -3.36
N TYR A 122 3.83 -14.40 -3.93
CA TYR A 122 5.15 -13.96 -4.35
C TYR A 122 6.14 -13.97 -3.17
N VAL A 123 5.75 -13.41 -2.03
CA VAL A 123 6.58 -13.35 -0.82
C VAL A 123 6.81 -14.75 -0.25
N ALA A 124 5.80 -15.63 -0.24
CA ALA A 124 5.96 -17.01 0.22
C ALA A 124 6.98 -17.80 -0.63
N LYS A 125 7.07 -17.52 -1.93
CA LYS A 125 8.01 -18.17 -2.86
C LYS A 125 9.42 -17.58 -2.81
N ASN A 126 9.55 -16.25 -2.70
CA ASN A 126 10.82 -15.54 -2.86
C ASN A 126 11.46 -15.11 -1.52
N GLY A 127 10.72 -15.23 -0.41
CA GLY A 127 11.16 -14.78 0.90
C GLY A 127 10.98 -13.29 1.14
N LEU A 128 11.03 -12.90 2.41
CA LEU A 128 10.98 -11.51 2.86
C LEU A 128 12.40 -10.94 2.98
N GLN A 129 12.71 -9.88 2.23
CA GLN A 129 13.97 -9.14 2.35
C GLN A 129 13.88 -7.92 3.27
N LEU A 130 12.65 -7.45 3.54
CA LEU A 130 12.36 -6.43 4.54
C LEU A 130 11.03 -6.75 5.23
N PRO A 131 10.82 -6.29 6.48
CA PRO A 131 9.53 -6.38 7.16
C PRO A 131 8.42 -5.71 6.35
N ILE A 132 7.33 -6.45 6.14
CA ILE A 132 6.12 -5.92 5.52
C ILE A 132 5.00 -5.94 6.56
N ILE A 133 4.39 -4.77 6.77
CA ILE A 133 3.23 -4.56 7.66
C ILE A 133 2.03 -4.20 6.80
N ALA A 134 0.99 -5.03 6.79
CA ALA A 134 -0.24 -4.79 6.07
C ALA A 134 -1.37 -4.36 7.03
N PHE A 135 -2.11 -3.34 6.64
CA PHE A 135 -3.42 -3.02 7.19
C PHE A 135 -4.49 -3.33 6.14
N VAL A 136 -5.33 -4.34 6.42
CA VAL A 136 -6.46 -4.71 5.55
C VAL A 136 -7.71 -4.04 6.06
N ALA A 137 -8.15 -3.01 5.35
CA ALA A 137 -9.38 -2.26 5.61
C ALA A 137 -10.62 -3.05 5.21
N GLY A 138 -11.81 -2.52 5.55
CA GLY A 138 -13.08 -3.06 5.06
C GLY A 138 -13.43 -4.47 5.56
N ARG A 139 -12.88 -4.93 6.69
CA ARG A 139 -13.12 -6.29 7.22
C ARG A 139 -14.60 -6.61 7.49
N PHE A 140 -15.40 -5.59 7.71
CA PHE A 140 -16.85 -5.71 7.87
C PHE A 140 -17.56 -6.10 6.57
N ALA A 141 -16.98 -5.83 5.39
CA ALA A 141 -17.58 -6.14 4.08
C ALA A 141 -17.77 -7.64 3.88
N ASP A 142 -16.93 -8.49 4.50
CA ASP A 142 -17.10 -9.95 4.47
C ASP A 142 -18.43 -10.41 5.12
N LYS A 143 -19.05 -9.56 5.96
CA LYS A 143 -20.36 -9.80 6.60
C LYS A 143 -21.53 -9.11 5.89
N MET A 144 -21.27 -8.37 4.81
CA MET A 144 -22.26 -7.56 4.09
C MET A 144 -22.26 -7.92 2.58
N PRO A 145 -22.68 -9.14 2.20
CA PRO A 145 -22.64 -9.58 0.81
C PRO A 145 -23.53 -8.70 -0.08
N GLY A 146 -23.03 -8.35 -1.27
CA GLY A 146 -23.76 -7.54 -2.24
C GLY A 146 -23.65 -6.02 -2.04
N VAL A 147 -23.03 -5.54 -0.96
CA VAL A 147 -22.82 -4.12 -0.72
C VAL A 147 -21.50 -3.65 -1.34
N ARG A 148 -21.55 -2.60 -2.16
CA ARG A 148 -20.38 -1.95 -2.76
C ARG A 148 -19.94 -0.77 -1.91
N PHE A 149 -18.64 -0.66 -1.61
CA PHE A 149 -18.08 0.39 -0.76
C PHE A 149 -17.06 1.24 -1.54
N GLY A 150 -17.52 2.23 -2.29
CA GLY A 150 -16.63 3.07 -3.10
C GLY A 150 -15.82 2.24 -4.10
N HIS A 151 -14.49 2.41 -4.12
CA HIS A 151 -13.59 1.56 -4.93
C HIS A 151 -13.40 0.16 -4.34
N ALA A 152 -13.67 -0.01 -3.05
CA ALA A 152 -13.60 -1.29 -2.39
C ALA A 152 -14.84 -2.15 -2.73
N ALA A 153 -14.61 -3.43 -2.94
CA ALA A 153 -15.61 -4.46 -3.26
C ALA A 153 -16.23 -4.42 -4.67
N SER A 154 -15.61 -3.75 -5.65
CA SER A 154 -16.06 -3.82 -7.05
C SER A 154 -15.94 -5.23 -7.65
N ILE A 155 -15.02 -6.07 -7.15
CA ILE A 155 -14.77 -7.44 -7.66
C ILE A 155 -14.43 -8.39 -6.50
N VAL A 156 -15.43 -8.97 -5.84
CA VAL A 156 -15.26 -10.11 -4.91
C VAL A 156 -15.93 -11.32 -5.55
N GLU A 157 -15.13 -12.26 -6.06
CA GLU A 157 -15.62 -13.49 -6.69
C GLU A 157 -15.42 -14.70 -5.78
N GLY A 158 -16.52 -15.24 -5.27
CA GLY A 158 -16.49 -16.40 -4.36
C GLY A 158 -15.70 -16.09 -3.07
N ARG A 159 -14.54 -16.74 -2.91
CA ARG A 159 -13.62 -16.54 -1.77
C ARG A 159 -12.48 -15.56 -2.06
N LYS A 160 -12.14 -15.34 -3.34
CA LYS A 160 -11.04 -14.44 -3.74
C LYS A 160 -11.43 -12.99 -3.51
N GLY A 161 -10.47 -12.17 -3.10
CA GLY A 161 -10.70 -10.77 -2.79
C GLY A 161 -11.37 -10.49 -1.44
N ARG A 162 -11.78 -11.52 -0.66
CA ARG A 162 -12.30 -11.34 0.71
C ARG A 162 -11.18 -10.93 1.66
N THR A 163 -11.49 -10.07 2.63
CA THR A 163 -10.46 -9.55 3.54
C THR A 163 -9.88 -10.65 4.41
N GLN A 164 -10.71 -11.60 4.86
CA GLN A 164 -10.28 -12.71 5.70
C GLN A 164 -9.24 -13.61 5.00
N GLU A 165 -9.42 -13.86 3.70
CA GLU A 165 -8.48 -14.68 2.92
C GLU A 165 -7.16 -13.92 2.69
N LYS A 166 -7.22 -12.63 2.36
CA LYS A 166 -6.02 -11.77 2.25
C LYS A 166 -5.20 -11.80 3.55
N ILE A 167 -5.86 -11.62 4.70
CA ILE A 167 -5.22 -11.67 6.02
C ILE A 167 -4.59 -13.04 6.29
N ARG A 168 -5.30 -14.13 5.95
CA ARG A 168 -4.80 -15.50 6.14
C ARG A 168 -3.54 -15.75 5.31
N ARG A 169 -3.54 -15.32 4.05
CA ARG A 169 -2.38 -15.47 3.14
C ARG A 169 -1.20 -14.62 3.58
N PHE A 170 -1.42 -13.37 3.96
CA PHE A 170 -0.39 -12.51 4.51
C PHE A 170 0.31 -13.14 5.72
N LYS A 171 -0.47 -13.60 6.72
CA LYS A 171 0.10 -14.26 7.90
C LYS A 171 0.91 -15.51 7.55
N ARG A 172 0.46 -16.31 6.59
CA ARG A 172 1.18 -17.51 6.11
C ARG A 172 2.49 -17.16 5.41
N SER A 173 2.53 -16.04 4.69
CA SER A 173 3.73 -15.55 4.00
C SER A 173 4.71 -14.79 4.91
N GLY A 174 4.42 -14.65 6.21
CA GLY A 174 5.24 -13.88 7.15
C GLY A 174 4.97 -12.36 7.13
N ILE A 175 4.02 -11.88 6.32
CA ILE A 175 3.58 -10.48 6.34
C ILE A 175 2.80 -10.22 7.63
N LEU A 176 3.22 -9.21 8.38
CA LEU A 176 2.59 -8.79 9.62
C LEU A 176 1.26 -8.10 9.29
N VAL A 177 0.19 -8.41 10.02
CA VAL A 177 -1.12 -7.79 9.79
C VAL A 177 -1.54 -7.02 11.03
N ALA A 178 -1.58 -5.69 10.91
CA ALA A 178 -2.05 -4.80 11.97
C ALA A 178 -3.57 -4.94 12.16
N LYS A 179 -4.04 -4.92 13.40
CA LYS A 179 -5.46 -4.93 13.76
C LYS A 179 -6.11 -3.57 13.54
N ASP A 180 -5.39 -2.50 13.89
CA ASP A 180 -5.79 -1.11 13.80
C ASP A 180 -4.56 -0.21 13.55
N PHE A 181 -4.80 1.08 13.29
CA PHE A 181 -3.72 2.05 13.01
C PHE A 181 -2.77 2.26 14.18
N SER A 182 -3.23 2.08 15.42
CA SER A 182 -2.41 2.32 16.61
C SER A 182 -1.33 1.25 16.80
N GLU A 183 -1.55 0.04 16.27
CA GLU A 183 -0.60 -1.07 16.32
C GLU A 183 0.58 -0.88 15.35
N ILE A 184 0.35 -0.17 14.23
CA ILE A 184 1.33 -0.01 13.14
C ILE A 184 2.69 0.51 13.63
N PRO A 185 2.79 1.64 14.37
CA PRO A 185 4.08 2.14 14.86
C PRO A 185 4.84 1.13 15.71
N SER A 186 4.12 0.32 16.50
CA SER A 186 4.74 -0.69 17.37
C SER A 186 5.30 -1.86 16.57
N LEU A 187 4.59 -2.29 15.51
CA LEU A 187 5.05 -3.34 14.61
C LEU A 187 6.28 -2.91 13.82
N VAL A 188 6.32 -1.66 13.34
CA VAL A 188 7.50 -1.12 12.67
C VAL A 188 8.72 -1.20 13.59
N ARG A 189 8.63 -0.65 14.81
CA ARG A 189 9.78 -0.60 15.74
C ARG A 189 10.32 -1.95 16.16
N ARG A 190 9.47 -2.98 16.26
CA ARG A 190 9.88 -4.32 16.70
C ARG A 190 10.58 -5.15 15.62
N ASN A 191 10.49 -4.74 14.36
CA ASN A 191 10.92 -5.57 13.23
C ASN A 191 11.98 -4.90 12.34
N ILE A 192 12.38 -3.67 12.64
CA ILE A 192 13.50 -2.99 11.96
C ILE A 192 14.85 -3.31 12.60
#